data_AF-A0A9D1K849-F1
#
_entry.id   AF-A0A9D1K849-F1
#
_cell.length_a   1.000
_cell.length_b   1.000
_cell.length_c   1.000
_cell.angle_alpha   90.00
_cell.angle_beta   90.00
_cell.angle_gamma   90.00
#
_symmetry.space_group_name_H-M   'P 1'
#
loop_
_entity.id
_entity.type
_entity.pdbx_description
1 polymer ?
#
loop_
_entity_poly.entity_id
_entity_poly.type
_entity_poly.pdbx_seq_one_letter_code
_entity_poly.pdbx_strand_id
1 'polypeptide(L)' 'MAVEKVYTKPKCLLPLSSGFCPGCLHSLATKLIAEAIDDLGVAEKVINVLPVGCATMNSLYWKLDMV' A
#
# COMPACT_ATOMS: atom_id res chain seq x y z
N MET A 1 9.70 -25.97 15.94
CA MET A 1 8.49 -25.67 15.14
C MET A 1 8.89 -24.60 14.15
N ALA A 2 8.85 -24.87 12.84
CA ALA A 2 9.13 -23.84 11.84
C ALA A 2 7.94 -22.88 11.81
N VAL A 3 8.20 -21.58 11.98
CA VAL A 3 7.17 -20.54 11.87
C VAL A 3 6.99 -20.22 10.39
N GLU A 4 5.81 -20.49 9.87
CA GLU A 4 5.43 -20.10 8.52
C GLU A 4 5.26 -18.58 8.45
N LYS A 5 5.84 -17.94 7.43
CA LYS A 5 5.70 -16.50 7.21
C LYS A 5 4.31 -16.22 6.63
N VAL A 6 3.35 -15.91 7.51
CA VAL A 6 1.96 -15.62 7.14
C VAL A 6 1.74 -14.21 6.56
N TYR A 7 2.72 -13.32 6.70
CA TYR A 7 2.61 -11.93 6.25
C TYR A 7 3.92 -11.44 5.64
N THR A 8 3.78 -10.71 4.54
CA THR A 8 4.86 -9.92 3.95
C THR A 8 4.30 -8.56 3.55
N LYS A 9 5.16 -7.53 3.55
CA LYS A 9 4.75 -6.23 3.02
C LYS A 9 4.31 -6.39 1.55
N PRO A 10 3.19 -5.79 1.14
CA PRO A 10 2.73 -5.81 -0.25
C PRO A 10 3.83 -5.34 -1.21
N LYS A 11 3.96 -6.02 -2.35
CA LYS A 11 4.95 -5.73 -3.40
C LYS A 11 4.69 -4.37 -4.02
N CYS A 12 3.42 -3.98 -4.16
CA CYS A 12 3.00 -2.65 -4.63
C CYS A 12 3.42 -1.48 -3.72
N LEU A 13 3.95 -1.74 -2.52
CA LEU A 13 4.45 -0.70 -1.61
C LEU A 13 5.98 -0.70 -1.51
N LEU A 14 6.56 0.51 -1.47
CA LEU A 14 7.97 0.75 -1.17
C LEU A 14 8.32 0.26 0.25
N PRO A 15 9.56 -0.19 0.51
CA PRO A 15 10.00 -0.62 1.83
C PRO A 15 10.25 0.57 2.80
N LEU A 16 9.34 1.54 2.81
CA LEU A 16 9.35 2.74 3.65
C LEU A 16 8.34 2.63 4.79
N SER A 17 8.62 3.27 5.92
CA SER A 17 7.63 3.43 6.98
C SER A 17 6.48 4.33 6.52
N SER A 18 5.27 4.04 6.99
CA SER A 18 4.11 4.89 6.76
C SER A 18 4.25 6.22 7.50
N GLY A 19 3.92 7.33 6.84
CA GLY A 19 3.80 8.66 7.46
C GLY A 19 2.43 8.94 8.08
N PHE A 20 1.49 8.01 7.99
CA PHE A 20 0.20 8.12 8.66
C PHE A 20 0.30 7.94 10.18
N CYS A 21 -0.56 8.65 10.91
CA CYS A 21 -0.66 8.55 12.37
C CYS A 21 -0.95 7.11 12.83
N PRO A 22 -0.37 6.66 13.96
CA PRO A 22 -0.70 5.38 14.56
C PRO A 22 -2.21 5.27 14.85
N GLY A 23 -2.82 4.16 14.44
CA GLY A 23 -4.25 3.89 14.66
C GLY A 23 -5.22 4.57 13.68
N CYS A 24 -4.75 5.44 12.77
CA CYS A 24 -5.63 5.95 11.72
C CYS A 24 -5.82 4.90 10.61
N LEU A 25 -6.99 4.89 9.99
CA LEU A 25 -7.34 3.87 9.00
C LEU A 25 -6.68 4.07 7.63
N HIS A 26 -5.97 5.18 7.41
CA HIS A 26 -5.33 5.44 6.11
C HIS A 26 -4.18 4.47 5.80
N SER A 27 -3.36 4.13 6.80
CA SER A 27 -2.28 3.15 6.63
C SER A 27 -2.85 1.74 6.41
N LEU A 28 -3.92 1.40 7.13
CA LEU A 28 -4.62 0.13 6.96
C LEU A 28 -5.27 0.03 5.59
N ALA A 29 -6.01 1.05 5.15
CA ALA A 29 -6.62 1.08 3.83
C ALA A 29 -5.57 0.94 2.72
N THR A 30 -4.46 1.67 2.82
CA THR A 30 -3.34 1.58 1.86
C THR A 30 -2.77 0.17 1.79
N LYS A 31 -2.56 -0.48 2.95
CA LYS A 31 -2.10 -1.87 3.03
C LYS A 31 -3.10 -2.83 2.35
N LEU A 32 -4.39 -2.75 2.71
CA LEU A 32 -5.42 -3.65 2.20
C LEU A 32 -5.61 -3.51 0.68
N ILE A 33 -5.59 -2.28 0.16
CA ILE A 33 -5.66 -2.03 -1.28
C ILE A 33 -4.44 -2.63 -1.98
N ALA A 34 -3.24 -2.47 -1.41
CA ALA A 34 -2.02 -3.03 -1.99
C ALA A 34 -2.03 -4.57 -1.99
N GLU A 35 -2.52 -5.20 -0.92
CA GLU A 35 -2.72 -6.66 -0.85
C GLU A 35 -3.70 -7.12 -1.93
N ALA A 36 -4.84 -6.45 -2.08
CA ALA A 36 -5.81 -6.78 -3.11
C ALA A 36 -5.24 -6.67 -4.53
N ILE A 37 -4.44 -5.64 -4.82
CA ILE A 37 -3.80 -5.47 -6.14
C ILE A 37 -2.79 -6.60 -6.40
N ASP A 38 -1.98 -6.94 -5.40
CA ASP A 38 -1.01 -8.04 -5.49
C ASP A 38 -1.71 -9.39 -5.72
N ASP A 39 -2.77 -9.67 -4.95
CA ASP A 39 -3.55 -10.92 -5.02
C ASP A 39 -4.27 -11.07 -6.36
N LEU A 40 -4.78 -9.96 -6.92
CA LEU A 40 -5.40 -9.94 -8.24
C LEU A 40 -4.38 -10.02 -9.39
N GLY A 41 -3.10 -9.76 -9.12
CA GLY A 41 -2.04 -9.79 -10.14
C GLY A 41 -2.19 -8.68 -11.20
N VAL A 42 -2.75 -7.53 -10.83
CA VAL A 42 -3.10 -6.44 -11.77
C VAL A 42 -2.25 -5.19 -11.63
N ALA A 43 -1.13 -5.23 -10.91
CA ALA A 43 -0.27 -4.07 -10.64
C ALA A 43 0.05 -3.22 -11.89
N GLU A 44 0.41 -3.85 -13.01
CA GLU A 44 0.73 -3.20 -14.29
C GLU A 44 -0.46 -2.52 -14.98
N LYS A 45 -1.68 -2.67 -14.45
CA LYS A 45 -2.93 -2.11 -14.98
C LYS A 45 -3.58 -1.11 -14.02
N VAL A 46 -2.89 -0.72 -12.95
CA VAL A 46 -3.42 0.16 -11.91
C VAL A 46 -2.75 1.53 -11.99
N ILE A 47 -3.58 2.57 -11.94
CA ILE A 47 -3.15 3.96 -11.70
C ILE A 47 -3.78 4.41 -10.39
N ASN A 48 -2.97 4.87 -9.44
CA ASN A 48 -3.47 5.46 -8.20
C ASN A 48 -3.88 6.91 -8.42
N VAL A 49 -5.14 7.24 -8.14
CA VAL A 49 -5.62 8.62 -8.14
C VAL A 49 -5.56 9.16 -6.71
N LEU A 50 -4.69 10.12 -6.45
CA LEU A 50 -4.46 10.64 -5.11
C LEU A 50 -5.32 11.89 -4.84
N PRO A 51 -6.11 11.91 -3.75
CA PRO A 51 -6.89 13.08 -3.39
C PRO A 51 -6.01 14.12 -2.70
N VAL A 52 -6.56 15.31 -2.45
CA VAL A 52 -5.97 16.31 -1.54
C VAL A 52 -6.28 15.96 -0.09
N GLY A 53 -5.26 15.86 0.77
CA GLY A 53 -5.39 15.64 2.21
C GLY A 53 -4.36 14.65 2.76
N CYS A 54 -4.65 14.02 3.90
CA CYS A 54 -3.73 13.03 4.50
C CYS A 54 -3.38 11.91 3.52
N ALA A 55 -4.36 11.44 2.74
CA ALA A 55 -4.16 10.38 1.76
C ALA A 55 -3.19 10.76 0.62
N THR A 56 -2.90 12.04 0.38
CA THR A 56 -1.87 12.46 -0.59
C THR A 56 -0.48 11.91 -0.24
N MET A 57 -0.20 11.63 1.04
CA MET A 57 1.09 11.03 1.47
C MET A 57 1.39 9.69 0.78
N ASN A 58 0.37 9.02 0.23
CA ASN A 58 0.53 7.81 -0.56
C ASN A 58 1.42 8.00 -1.80
N SER A 59 1.62 9.23 -2.29
CA SER A 59 2.59 9.52 -3.35
C SER A 59 4.03 9.13 -3.00
N LEU A 60 4.34 8.93 -1.71
CA LEU A 60 5.66 8.54 -1.23
C LEU A 60 5.84 7.02 -1.08
N TYR A 61 4.76 6.24 -1.13
CA TYR A 61 4.78 4.83 -0.69
C TYR A 61 4.42 3.83 -1.77
N TRP A 62 3.67 4.21 -2.81
CA TRP A 62 3.30 3.30 -3.89
C TRP A 62 4.44 3.10 -4.88
N LYS A 63 4.55 1.87 -5.41
CA LYS A 63 5.40 1.51 -6.55
C LYS A 63 4.65 1.52 -7.89
N LEU A 64 3.47 2.11 -7.92
CA LEU A 64 2.59 2.14 -9.09
C LEU A 64 2.56 3.55 -9.66
N ASP A 65 2.13 3.68 -10.91
CA ASP A 65 1.88 4.98 -11.52
C ASP A 65 0.74 5.71 -10.79
N MET A 66 0.84 7.04 -10.73
CA MET A 66 -0.04 7.87 -9.92
C MET A 66 -0.38 9.18 -10.61
N VAL A 67 -1.59 9.69 -10.35
CA VAL A 67 -2.07 11.02 -10.76
C VAL A 67 -2.65 11.78 -9.57
#